data_AF-A0A817YP07-F1
#
_entry.id   AF-A0A817YP07-F1
#
_cell.length_a   1.000
_cell.length_b   1.000
_cell.length_c   1.000
_cell.angle_alpha   90.00
_cell.angle_beta   90.00
_cell.angle_gamma   90.00
#
_symmetry.space_group_name_H-M   'P 1'
#
loop_
_entity.id
_entity.type
_entity.pdbx_description
1 polymer ?
#
loop_
_entity_poly.entity_id
_entity_poly.type
_entity_poly.pdbx_seq_one_letter_code
_entity_poly.pdbx_strand_id
1 'polypeptide(L)'
;MVLNALSLRMLYVSLSANIADRSAIHGSEQHSKLIVVSSFTEVPEPANLEQRKAYYYTKSPTNYALKMQIACDFHHRIVHVSECYIGRVNDIKILKELGLLEHVEEYVKIIADKEYIGEEYIVTQIKKPYGCELTDEDKNFNRDIHSATAAIVSINQRRKTYAIRDSVYRGAI
;
A
#
# COMPACT_ATOMS: atom_id res chain seq x y z
N MET A 1 -27.60 -21.63 -26.90
CA MET A 1 -26.49 -20.90 -27.54
C MET A 1 -25.47 -20.63 -26.45
N VAL A 2 -24.43 -21.46 -26.38
CA VAL A 2 -23.45 -21.49 -25.30
C VAL A 2 -22.36 -20.48 -25.64
N LEU A 3 -22.32 -19.35 -24.93
CA LEU A 3 -21.20 -18.41 -25.02
C LEU A 3 -20.08 -18.91 -24.10
N ASN A 4 -19.00 -19.31 -24.75
CA ASN A 4 -17.82 -19.97 -24.19
C ASN A 4 -17.21 -19.23 -23.00
N ALA A 5 -17.08 -19.94 -21.89
CA ALA A 5 -16.34 -19.57 -20.68
C ALA A 5 -14.79 -19.55 -20.85
N LEU A 6 -14.30 -19.29 -22.08
CA LEU A 6 -12.88 -19.38 -22.44
C LEU A 6 -12.20 -18.03 -22.73
N SER A 7 -12.90 -16.91 -22.66
CA SER A 7 -12.33 -15.59 -23.01
C SER A 7 -11.83 -14.76 -21.82
N LEU A 8 -11.91 -15.26 -20.58
CA LEU A 8 -11.50 -14.54 -19.36
C LEU A 8 -10.09 -14.93 -18.85
N ARG A 9 -9.34 -15.72 -19.63
CA ARG A 9 -8.07 -16.33 -19.19
C ARG A 9 -6.80 -15.71 -19.78
N MET A 10 -6.89 -14.53 -20.41
CA MET A 10 -5.78 -14.00 -21.22
C MET A 10 -5.46 -12.52 -20.99
N LEU A 11 -5.46 -12.08 -19.74
CA LEU A 11 -4.75 -10.86 -19.30
C LEU A 11 -3.79 -11.19 -18.14
N TYR A 12 -3.12 -12.33 -18.23
CA TYR A 12 -1.78 -12.49 -17.64
C TYR A 12 -0.84 -11.59 -18.46
N VAL A 13 -0.93 -10.28 -18.23
CA VAL A 13 0.06 -9.33 -18.73
C VAL A 13 1.35 -9.71 -18.03
N SER A 14 2.20 -10.40 -18.78
CA SER A 14 3.64 -10.53 -18.56
C SER A 14 4.13 -9.35 -17.71
N LEU A 15 4.40 -9.61 -16.43
CA LEU A 15 5.14 -8.70 -15.55
C LEU A 15 6.64 -8.65 -15.95
N SER A 16 6.98 -9.18 -17.13
CA SER A 16 8.36 -9.41 -17.58
C SER A 16 8.88 -8.35 -18.56
N ALA A 17 8.19 -7.23 -18.75
CA ALA A 17 8.76 -6.08 -19.44
C ALA A 17 9.34 -5.09 -18.41
N ASN A 18 10.62 -5.30 -18.06
CA ASN A 18 11.53 -4.37 -17.42
C ASN A 18 11.09 -3.76 -16.08
N ILE A 19 11.29 -4.53 -15.00
CA ILE A 19 11.40 -4.00 -13.62
C ILE A 19 12.72 -3.20 -13.43
N ALA A 20 13.60 -3.16 -14.43
CA ALA A 20 14.88 -2.48 -14.36
C ALA A 20 15.23 -1.77 -15.67
N ASP A 21 14.51 -0.72 -16.03
CA ASP A 21 15.14 0.34 -16.83
C ASP A 21 15.47 1.52 -15.92
N ARG A 22 16.69 1.51 -15.40
CA ARG A 22 17.24 2.57 -14.54
C ARG A 22 17.72 3.78 -15.35
N SER A 23 17.52 3.79 -16.68
CA SER A 23 18.10 4.78 -17.59
C SER A 23 17.10 5.74 -18.23
N ALA A 24 15.80 5.60 -17.95
CA ALA A 24 14.79 6.47 -18.57
C ALA A 24 14.86 7.92 -18.03
N ILE A 25 15.21 8.85 -18.92
CA ILE A 25 15.31 10.30 -18.70
C ILE A 25 13.91 10.91 -18.53
N HIS A 26 13.85 12.01 -17.77
CA HIS A 26 12.66 12.77 -17.38
C HIS A 26 11.72 13.09 -18.55
N GLY A 27 10.44 12.71 -18.41
CA GLY A 27 9.33 13.09 -19.27
C GLY A 27 8.00 12.68 -18.64
N SER A 28 6.92 13.36 -19.01
CA SER A 28 5.56 13.33 -18.44
C SER A 28 4.81 11.98 -18.51
N GLU A 29 5.48 10.86 -18.78
CA GLU A 29 4.87 9.51 -18.92
C GLU A 29 5.23 8.53 -17.78
N GLN A 30 5.95 8.95 -16.74
CA GLN A 30 6.71 8.01 -15.90
C GLN A 30 6.09 7.62 -14.53
N HIS A 31 4.77 7.62 -14.42
CA HIS A 31 4.09 6.95 -13.30
C HIS A 31 3.15 5.86 -13.79
N SER A 32 3.55 5.08 -14.80
CA SER A 32 2.77 3.93 -15.28
C SER A 32 2.48 2.89 -14.19
N LYS A 33 3.19 2.97 -13.06
CA LYS A 33 2.94 2.14 -11.88
C LYS A 33 3.27 2.90 -10.60
N LEU A 34 2.44 2.73 -9.57
CA LEU A 34 2.65 3.27 -8.21
C LEU A 34 2.72 2.13 -7.20
N ILE A 35 3.38 2.36 -6.07
CA ILE A 35 3.44 1.45 -4.94
C ILE A 35 2.85 2.18 -3.74
N VAL A 36 1.82 1.59 -3.13
CA VAL A 36 1.11 2.17 -1.98
C VAL A 36 1.26 1.25 -0.79
N VAL A 37 1.76 1.78 0.33
CA VAL A 37 1.89 1.04 1.58
C VAL A 37 1.49 1.91 2.75
N SER A 38 0.62 1.35 3.59
CA SER A 38 0.26 1.92 4.87
C SER A 38 1.16 1.42 5.98
N SER A 39 1.45 2.27 6.95
CA SER A 39 2.09 1.89 8.20
C SER A 39 1.44 2.59 9.38
N PHE A 40 1.66 2.05 10.58
CA PHE A 40 1.21 2.67 11.82
C PHE A 40 2.38 3.11 12.68
N THR A 41 2.16 4.13 13.48
CA THR A 41 3.08 4.68 14.45
C THR A 41 2.44 4.58 15.82
N GLU A 42 3.18 3.99 16.75
CA GLU A 42 2.72 3.78 18.11
C GLU A 42 2.60 5.12 18.84
N VAL A 43 1.53 5.26 19.61
CA VAL A 43 1.29 6.44 20.45
C VAL A 43 1.21 5.95 21.90
N PRO A 44 1.73 6.71 22.88
CA PRO A 44 1.48 6.43 24.29
C PRO A 44 -0.02 6.43 24.59
N GLU A 45 -0.41 5.79 25.69
CA GLU A 45 -1.80 5.79 26.13
C GLU A 45 -2.33 7.22 26.31
N PRO A 46 -3.40 7.60 25.58
CA PRO A 46 -4.00 8.91 25.75
C PRO A 46 -4.56 9.11 27.17
N ALA A 47 -4.50 10.33 27.70
CA ALA A 47 -5.00 10.62 29.05
C ALA A 47 -6.53 10.48 29.12
N ASN A 48 -7.24 10.96 28.08
CA ASN A 48 -8.69 10.98 28.02
C ASN A 48 -9.27 9.67 27.46
N LEU A 49 -10.34 9.16 28.08
CA LEU A 49 -11.10 7.98 27.62
C LEU A 49 -11.59 8.09 26.16
N GLU A 50 -12.04 9.26 25.74
CA GLU A 50 -12.51 9.48 24.36
C GLU A 50 -11.36 9.40 23.36
N GLN A 51 -10.18 9.94 23.72
CA GLN A 51 -8.98 9.76 22.92
C GLN A 51 -8.50 8.30 22.92
N ARG A 52 -8.56 7.58 24.05
CA ARG A 52 -8.22 6.14 24.09
C ARG A 52 -9.05 5.35 23.09
N LYS A 53 -10.38 5.61 23.04
CA LYS A 53 -11.27 4.99 22.04
C LYS A 53 -10.87 5.37 20.62
N ALA A 54 -10.57 6.64 20.37
CA ALA A 54 -10.21 7.12 19.04
C ALA A 54 -8.91 6.47 18.53
N TYR A 55 -7.84 6.51 19.31
CA TYR A 55 -6.51 6.03 18.91
C TYR A 55 -6.36 4.51 18.95
N TYR A 56 -7.35 3.78 19.46
CA TYR A 56 -7.25 2.35 19.69
C TYR A 56 -6.88 1.56 18.42
N TYR A 57 -5.82 0.77 18.53
CA TYR A 57 -5.33 -0.07 17.45
C TYR A 57 -4.67 -1.34 18.00
N THR A 58 -5.35 -2.47 17.83
CA THR A 58 -4.97 -3.77 18.41
C THR A 58 -3.65 -4.34 17.90
N LYS A 59 -3.17 -3.91 16.72
CA LYS A 59 -1.87 -4.39 16.21
C LYS A 59 -0.68 -3.60 16.78
N SER A 60 -0.92 -2.56 17.59
CA SER A 60 0.13 -1.78 18.27
C SER A 60 0.41 -2.38 19.66
N PRO A 61 1.68 -2.51 20.08
CA PRO A 61 2.05 -2.89 21.44
C PRO A 61 1.44 -1.99 22.53
N THR A 62 1.24 -0.70 22.26
CA THR A 62 0.60 0.22 23.20
C THR A 62 -0.92 0.17 23.15
N ASN A 63 -1.51 -0.60 22.23
CA ASN A 63 -2.91 -0.55 21.82
C ASN A 63 -3.37 0.79 21.24
N TYR A 64 -2.46 1.73 20.97
CA TYR A 64 -2.80 3.03 20.39
C TYR A 64 -1.85 3.36 19.24
N ALA A 65 -2.41 3.85 18.12
CA ALA A 65 -1.59 4.18 16.97
C ALA A 65 -2.22 5.26 16.08
N LEU A 66 -1.35 5.96 15.37
CA LEU A 66 -1.66 6.74 14.17
C LEU A 66 -1.33 5.92 12.94
N LYS A 67 -2.13 6.05 11.89
CA LYS A 67 -1.94 5.37 10.62
C LYS A 67 -1.62 6.37 9.52
N MET A 68 -0.70 6.02 8.64
CA MET A 68 -0.28 6.84 7.51
C MET A 68 -0.07 5.97 6.29
N GLN A 69 -0.39 6.51 5.13
CA GLN A 69 -0.16 5.89 3.83
C GLN A 69 0.85 6.71 3.03
N ILE A 70 1.78 6.01 2.40
CA ILE A 70 2.76 6.60 1.48
C ILE A 70 2.56 5.93 0.14
N ALA A 71 2.67 6.73 -0.92
CA ALA A 71 2.81 6.23 -2.27
C ALA A 71 4.17 6.65 -2.84
N CYS A 72 4.83 5.73 -3.53
CA CYS A 72 6.03 6.02 -4.31
C CYS A 72 5.89 5.48 -5.72
N ASP A 73 6.68 6.01 -6.64
CA ASP A 73 6.87 5.39 -7.94
C ASP A 73 7.87 4.22 -7.88
N PHE A 74 8.13 3.58 -9.02
CA PHE A 74 9.06 2.45 -9.11
C PHE A 74 10.53 2.86 -9.07
N HIS A 75 10.82 4.16 -9.14
CA HIS A 75 12.13 4.72 -8.84
C HIS A 75 12.27 5.06 -7.34
N HIS A 76 11.27 4.71 -6.53
CA HIS A 76 11.21 4.94 -5.09
C HIS A 76 11.19 6.41 -4.70
N ARG A 77 10.75 7.29 -5.61
CA ARG A 77 10.46 8.68 -5.30
C ARG A 77 9.10 8.74 -4.62
N ILE A 78 9.03 9.43 -3.49
CA ILE A 78 7.76 9.66 -2.80
C ILE A 78 6.94 10.61 -3.67
N VAL A 79 5.78 10.15 -4.12
CA VAL A 79 4.85 10.95 -4.93
C VAL A 79 3.70 11.48 -4.08
N HIS A 80 3.37 10.79 -2.99
CA HIS A 80 2.27 11.17 -2.13
C HIS A 80 2.47 10.66 -0.70
N VAL A 81 2.04 11.45 0.28
CA VAL A 81 2.01 11.09 1.70
C VAL A 81 0.69 11.58 2.30
N SER A 82 -0.08 10.67 2.88
CA SER A 82 -1.37 11.00 3.48
C SER A 82 -1.25 11.87 4.73
N GLU A 83 -2.38 12.37 5.23
CA GLU A 83 -2.50 12.81 6.62
C GLU A 83 -2.37 11.63 7.60
N CYS A 84 -2.26 11.95 8.89
CA CYS A 84 -2.29 10.93 9.95
C CYS A 84 -3.74 10.60 10.30
N TYR A 85 -4.10 9.33 10.22
CA TYR A 85 -5.40 8.81 10.58
C TYR A 85 -5.37 8.23 11.98
N ILE A 86 -6.42 8.47 12.75
CA ILE A 86 -6.53 8.02 14.14
C ILE A 86 -7.22 6.65 14.19
N GLY A 87 -6.59 5.67 14.85
CA GLY A 87 -7.20 4.37 15.14
C GLY A 87 -7.36 3.43 13.93
N ARG A 88 -8.45 2.63 13.95
CA ARG A 88 -8.70 1.53 12.99
C ARG A 88 -9.34 2.05 11.68
N VAL A 89 -8.58 2.79 10.89
CA VAL A 89 -8.98 3.18 9.52
C VAL A 89 -8.52 2.12 8.52
N ASN A 90 -9.42 1.73 7.60
CA ASN A 90 -9.10 0.79 6.53
C ASN A 90 -8.17 1.45 5.49
N ASP A 91 -7.17 0.70 5.05
CA ASP A 91 -6.21 1.09 4.02
C ASP A 91 -6.86 1.59 2.73
N ILE A 92 -7.86 0.88 2.24
CA ILE A 92 -8.61 1.24 1.04
C ILE A 92 -9.34 2.57 1.24
N LYS A 93 -9.87 2.82 2.44
CA LYS A 93 -10.58 4.06 2.75
C LYS A 93 -9.64 5.25 2.67
N ILE A 94 -8.43 5.12 3.23
CA ILE A 94 -7.38 6.15 3.15
C ILE A 94 -7.06 6.44 1.68
N LEU A 95 -6.84 5.40 0.87
CA LEU A 95 -6.51 5.55 -0.55
C LEU A 95 -7.61 6.29 -1.34
N LYS A 96 -8.88 6.00 -1.07
CA LYS A 96 -10.03 6.65 -1.73
C LYS A 96 -10.23 8.09 -1.27
N GLU A 97 -10.13 8.37 0.03
CA GLU A 97 -10.31 9.72 0.59
C GLU A 97 -9.23 10.70 0.12
N LEU A 98 -8.03 10.21 -0.18
CA LEU A 98 -6.93 11.04 -0.65
C LEU A 98 -7.07 11.45 -2.12
N GLY A 99 -8.07 10.94 -2.85
CA GLY A 99 -8.22 11.22 -4.27
C GLY A 99 -7.04 10.74 -5.13
N LEU A 100 -6.13 9.93 -4.57
CA LEU A 100 -4.93 9.49 -5.31
C LEU A 100 -5.33 8.75 -6.58
N LEU A 101 -6.41 7.97 -6.54
CA LEU A 101 -6.97 7.28 -7.71
C LEU A 101 -7.54 8.23 -8.77
N GLU A 102 -8.00 9.42 -8.38
CA GLU A 102 -8.55 10.43 -9.29
C GLU A 102 -7.46 11.19 -10.06
N HIS A 103 -6.25 11.21 -9.52
CA HIS A 103 -5.07 11.86 -10.10
C HIS A 103 -4.16 10.89 -10.87
N VAL A 104 -4.59 9.64 -10.99
CA VAL A 104 -3.83 8.56 -11.60
C VAL A 104 -4.54 8.15 -12.88
N GLU A 105 -3.82 8.16 -14.00
CA GLU A 105 -4.40 7.79 -15.29
C GLU A 105 -4.86 6.32 -15.27
N GLU A 106 -5.92 6.01 -16.02
CA GLU A 106 -6.61 4.70 -15.97
C GLU A 106 -5.70 3.49 -16.26
N TYR A 107 -4.58 3.70 -16.96
CA TYR A 107 -3.61 2.66 -17.27
C TYR A 107 -2.54 2.44 -16.19
N VAL A 108 -2.50 3.27 -15.15
CA VAL A 108 -1.51 3.16 -14.08
C VAL A 108 -1.88 2.02 -13.16
N LYS A 109 -0.95 1.07 -12.99
CA LYS A 109 -1.14 -0.05 -12.06
C LYS A 109 -0.63 0.29 -10.67
N ILE A 110 -1.46 0.11 -9.65
CA ILE A 110 -1.03 0.30 -8.26
C ILE A 110 -0.62 -1.05 -7.68
N ILE A 111 0.57 -1.15 -7.10
CA ILE A 111 0.98 -2.29 -6.28
C ILE A 111 0.71 -1.95 -4.83
N ALA A 112 0.02 -2.83 -4.11
CA ALA A 112 -0.24 -2.64 -2.69
C ALA A 112 -0.29 -3.97 -1.93
N ASP A 113 -0.37 -3.86 -0.61
CA ASP A 113 -0.49 -5.01 0.28
C ASP A 113 -1.83 -5.74 0.12
N LYS A 114 -1.93 -6.92 0.75
CA LYS A 114 -3.15 -7.75 0.73
C LYS A 114 -4.39 -7.07 1.32
N GLU A 115 -4.23 -6.02 2.11
CA GLU A 115 -5.35 -5.25 2.66
C GLU A 115 -6.14 -4.48 1.56
N TYR A 116 -5.59 -4.41 0.34
CA TYR A 116 -6.18 -3.74 -0.83
C TYR A 116 -6.83 -4.70 -1.84
N ILE A 117 -6.97 -5.99 -1.49
CA ILE A 117 -7.60 -6.99 -2.36
C ILE A 117 -9.05 -6.56 -2.67
N GLY A 118 -9.43 -6.63 -3.96
CA GLY A 118 -10.79 -6.35 -4.43
C GLY A 118 -10.95 -5.02 -5.19
N GLU A 119 -9.88 -4.23 -5.31
CA GLU A 119 -9.86 -3.01 -6.11
C GLU A 119 -9.33 -3.30 -7.53
N GLU A 120 -10.05 -2.84 -8.55
CA GLU A 120 -9.83 -3.21 -9.97
C GLU A 120 -8.44 -2.82 -10.50
N TYR A 121 -7.91 -1.69 -10.06
CA TYR A 121 -6.64 -1.14 -10.52
C TYR A 121 -5.46 -1.46 -9.59
N ILE A 122 -5.68 -2.30 -8.57
CA ILE A 122 -4.67 -2.63 -7.55
C ILE A 122 -4.21 -4.08 -7.70
N VAL A 123 -2.91 -4.24 -7.97
CA VAL A 123 -2.20 -5.50 -7.98
C VAL A 123 -1.71 -5.79 -6.56
N THR A 124 -2.27 -6.85 -5.97
CA THR A 124 -1.87 -7.32 -4.63
C THR A 124 -1.25 -8.71 -4.69
N GLN A 125 -0.52 -9.09 -3.66
CA GLN A 125 -0.07 -10.48 -3.49
C GLN A 125 -1.25 -11.47 -3.50
N ILE A 126 -1.05 -12.60 -4.17
CA ILE A 126 -2.01 -13.70 -4.23
C ILE A 126 -2.13 -14.35 -2.86
N LYS A 127 -3.37 -14.44 -2.35
CA LYS A 127 -3.69 -15.10 -1.09
C LYS A 127 -3.69 -16.61 -1.30
N LYS A 128 -3.13 -17.34 -0.33
CA LYS A 128 -3.20 -18.81 -0.30
C LYS A 128 -4.68 -19.27 -0.30
N PRO A 129 -5.11 -20.09 -1.27
CA PRO A 129 -6.45 -20.65 -1.28
C PRO A 129 -6.68 -21.60 -0.10
N TYR A 130 -7.93 -21.70 0.36
CA TYR A 130 -8.27 -22.54 1.51
C TYR A 130 -8.01 -24.02 1.18
N GLY A 131 -7.23 -24.71 2.03
CA GLY A 131 -6.94 -26.14 1.88
C GLY A 131 -5.95 -26.49 0.75
N CYS A 132 -5.36 -25.51 0.08
CA CYS A 132 -4.42 -25.73 -1.02
C CYS A 132 -3.11 -24.96 -0.80
N GLU A 133 -2.00 -25.46 -1.34
CA GLU A 133 -0.73 -24.72 -1.37
C GLU A 133 -0.69 -23.71 -2.50
N LEU A 134 0.16 -22.68 -2.35
CA LEU A 134 0.49 -21.78 -3.45
C LEU A 134 1.29 -22.53 -4.50
N THR A 135 0.95 -22.31 -5.77
CA THR A 135 1.76 -22.79 -6.90
C THR A 135 3.13 -22.10 -6.91
N ASP A 136 4.10 -22.66 -7.61
CA ASP A 136 5.43 -22.03 -7.70
C ASP A 136 5.36 -20.72 -8.50
N GLU A 137 4.45 -20.63 -9.46
CA GLU A 137 4.11 -19.39 -10.17
C GLU A 137 3.58 -18.32 -9.21
N ASP A 138 2.64 -18.66 -8.32
CA ASP A 138 2.10 -17.70 -7.35
C ASP A 138 3.16 -17.26 -6.34
N LYS A 139 4.06 -18.15 -5.95
CA LYS A 139 5.19 -17.81 -5.05
C LYS A 139 6.15 -16.84 -5.71
N ASN A 140 6.48 -17.06 -6.98
CA ASN A 140 7.36 -16.17 -7.75
C ASN A 140 6.70 -14.81 -7.93
N PHE A 141 5.43 -14.77 -8.31
CA PHE A 141 4.66 -13.52 -8.38
C PHE A 141 4.64 -12.77 -7.05
N ASN A 142 4.35 -13.46 -5.94
CA ASN A 142 4.36 -12.84 -4.62
C ASN A 142 5.73 -12.31 -4.22
N ARG A 143 6.81 -12.99 -4.63
CA ARG A 143 8.19 -12.54 -4.43
C ARG A 143 8.47 -11.25 -5.20
N ASP A 144 8.00 -11.13 -6.43
CA ASP A 144 8.17 -9.92 -7.24
C ASP A 144 7.41 -8.73 -6.66
N ILE A 145 6.15 -8.95 -6.25
CA ILE A 145 5.36 -7.92 -5.56
C ILE A 145 6.03 -7.49 -4.25
N HIS A 146 6.52 -8.44 -3.46
CA HIS A 146 7.22 -8.14 -2.21
C HIS A 146 8.55 -7.39 -2.44
N SER A 147 9.29 -7.76 -3.48
CA SER A 147 10.52 -7.07 -3.89
C SER A 147 10.23 -5.62 -4.28
N ALA A 148 9.16 -5.39 -5.06
CA ALA A 148 8.74 -4.04 -5.43
C ALA A 148 8.37 -3.20 -4.20
N THR A 149 7.67 -3.76 -3.21
CA THR A 149 7.27 -3.02 -1.99
C THR A 149 8.39 -2.83 -0.97
N ALA A 150 9.52 -3.54 -1.08
CA ALA A 150 10.60 -3.50 -0.09
C ALA A 150 11.17 -2.08 0.12
N ALA A 151 11.26 -1.28 -0.93
CA ALA A 151 11.79 0.08 -0.85
C ALA A 151 10.88 1.01 -0.04
N ILE A 152 9.56 0.99 -0.28
CA ILE A 152 8.61 1.82 0.47
C ILE A 152 8.46 1.35 1.92
N VAL A 153 8.59 0.04 2.18
CA VAL A 153 8.68 -0.50 3.54
C VAL A 153 9.92 0.08 4.25
N SER A 154 11.06 0.16 3.56
CA SER A 154 12.27 0.79 4.10
C SER A 154 12.10 2.29 4.35
N ILE A 155 11.40 3.02 3.47
CA ILE A 155 11.04 4.43 3.67
C ILE A 155 10.18 4.59 4.93
N ASN A 156 9.13 3.76 5.07
CA ASN A 156 8.27 3.75 6.25
C ASN A 156 9.04 3.43 7.54
N GLN A 157 10.00 2.51 7.48
CA GLN A 157 10.84 2.21 8.64
C GLN A 157 11.71 3.41 9.04
N ARG A 158 12.36 4.07 8.07
CA ARG A 158 13.15 5.29 8.33
C ARG A 158 12.29 6.41 8.89
N ARG A 159 11.09 6.61 8.35
CA ARG A 159 10.11 7.57 8.88
C ARG A 159 9.88 7.36 10.37
N LYS A 160 9.67 6.11 10.79
CA LYS A 160 9.51 5.73 12.21
C LYS A 160 10.76 5.97 13.02
N THR A 161 11.91 5.51 12.54
CA THR A 161 13.20 5.68 13.22
C THR A 161 13.54 7.15 13.47
N TYR A 162 13.27 8.03 12.51
CA TYR A 162 13.56 9.47 12.61
C TYR A 162 12.39 10.32 13.10
N ALA A 163 11.28 9.68 13.51
CA ALA A 163 10.05 10.34 13.98
C ALA A 163 9.48 11.40 13.02
N ILE A 164 9.63 11.20 11.71
CA ILE A 164 9.17 12.15 10.69
C ILE A 164 7.65 12.04 10.58
N ARG A 165 6.93 13.08 11.01
CA ARG A 165 5.45 13.13 11.11
C ARG A 165 4.84 12.09 12.08
N ASP A 166 5.62 11.65 13.06
CA ASP A 166 5.29 10.55 13.97
C ASP A 166 4.87 10.99 15.38
N SER A 167 4.49 12.25 15.53
CA SER A 167 4.05 12.77 16.83
C SER A 167 2.67 13.40 16.73
N VAL A 168 1.84 13.08 17.72
CA VAL A 168 0.74 13.96 18.10
C VAL A 168 1.40 15.25 18.60
N TYR A 169 0.99 16.40 18.07
CA TYR A 169 1.48 17.69 18.56
C TYR A 169 1.33 17.74 20.09
N ARG A 170 2.36 18.18 20.82
CA ARG A 170 2.40 18.08 22.29
C ARG A 170 1.24 18.77 23.02
N GLY A 171 0.48 19.64 22.35
CA GLY A 171 -0.74 20.27 22.87
C GLY A 171 -2.06 19.65 22.42
N ALA A 172 -2.05 18.50 21.73
CA ALA A 172 -3.23 17.81 21.20
C ALA A 172 -3.59 16.52 21.97
N ILE A 173 -2.85 16.20 23.04
CA ILE A 173 -3.13 15.11 23.98
C ILE A 173 -3.67 15.70 25.28
#